data_AF-I0JTH0-F1
#
_entry.id   AF-I0JTH0-F1
#
_cell.length_a   1.000
_cell.length_b   1.000
_cell.length_c   1.000
_cell.angle_alpha   90.00
_cell.angle_beta   90.00
_cell.angle_gamma   90.00
#
_symmetry.space_group_name_H-M   'P 1'
#
loop_
_entity.id
_entity.type
_entity.pdbx_description
1 polymer ?
#
loop_
_entity_poly.entity_id
_entity_poly.type
_entity_poly.pdbx_seq_one_letter_code
_entity_poly.pdbx_strand_id
1 'polypeptide(L)'
;MRLYDYDRSLVVEKSDKLPEDALLPKQLPFKVTDIQVSNEMAAGQITAISFQNKHNSVVSLLISEVGWNPGVSYESEPIKISDEWMGEYILEDDGHTILWKDENLSYRFNYVSFSNEDDLSREQVLQVIRQFEPLP
;
A
#
# COMPACT_ATOMS: atom_id res chain seq x y z
N MET A 1 3.92 6.28 -16.71
CA MET A 1 4.61 5.59 -15.61
C MET A 1 4.95 4.18 -16.07
N ARG A 2 6.12 3.66 -15.69
CA ARG A 2 6.47 2.25 -15.91
C ARG A 2 6.24 1.51 -14.60
N LEU A 3 5.58 0.37 -14.67
CA LEU A 3 5.40 -0.55 -13.56
C LEU A 3 6.47 -1.64 -13.59
N TYR A 4 6.87 -2.12 -12.42
CA TYR A 4 7.93 -3.10 -12.24
C TYR A 4 7.44 -4.25 -11.39
N ASP A 5 7.73 -5.46 -11.84
CA ASP A 5 7.52 -6.66 -11.04
C ASP A 5 8.47 -6.68 -9.84
N TYR A 6 8.04 -7.33 -8.78
CA TYR A 6 8.85 -7.67 -7.62
C TYR A 6 8.55 -9.11 -7.21
N ASP A 7 9.43 -9.69 -6.38
CA ASP A 7 9.21 -11.04 -5.89
C ASP A 7 8.16 -11.03 -4.76
N ARG A 8 6.90 -11.29 -5.13
CA ARG A 8 5.76 -11.36 -4.20
C ARG A 8 5.93 -12.50 -3.19
N SER A 9 6.65 -13.57 -3.55
CA SER A 9 6.93 -14.71 -2.68
C SER A 9 7.75 -14.29 -1.45
N LEU A 10 8.67 -13.31 -1.61
CA LEU A 10 9.44 -12.77 -0.49
C LEU A 10 8.56 -12.07 0.57
N VAL A 11 7.41 -11.51 0.17
CA VAL A 11 6.47 -10.92 1.14
C VAL A 11 5.80 -12.01 1.96
N VAL A 12 5.37 -13.10 1.29
CA VAL A 12 4.73 -14.25 1.94
C VAL A 12 5.72 -14.97 2.87
N GLU A 13 6.95 -15.21 2.42
CA GLU A 13 8.01 -15.85 3.21
C GLU A 13 8.42 -15.04 4.45
N LYS A 14 8.38 -13.70 4.36
CA LYS A 14 8.72 -12.81 5.47
C LYS A 14 7.55 -12.52 6.40
N SER A 15 6.33 -12.96 6.05
CA SER A 15 5.12 -12.68 6.83
C SER A 15 4.49 -13.96 7.34
N ASP A 16 4.80 -14.34 8.58
CA ASP A 16 4.17 -15.48 9.26
C ASP A 16 2.67 -15.26 9.58
N LYS A 17 2.17 -14.04 9.32
CA LYS A 17 0.91 -13.51 9.86
C LYS A 17 0.09 -12.71 8.83
N LEU A 18 0.41 -12.84 7.54
CA LEU A 18 -0.39 -12.22 6.50
C LEU A 18 -1.78 -12.90 6.46
N PRO A 19 -2.89 -12.16 6.45
CA PRO A 19 -4.22 -12.76 6.26
C PRO A 19 -4.30 -13.55 4.95
N GLU A 20 -5.03 -14.66 4.94
CA GLU A 20 -5.14 -15.55 3.76
C GLU A 20 -5.83 -14.85 2.57
N ASP A 21 -6.77 -13.96 2.87
CA ASP A 21 -7.52 -13.11 1.93
C ASP A 21 -6.80 -11.80 1.57
N ALA A 22 -5.55 -11.62 2.03
CA ALA A 22 -4.80 -10.42 1.74
C ALA A 22 -4.47 -10.27 0.25
N LEU A 23 -4.62 -9.05 -0.25
CA LEU A 23 -4.23 -8.66 -1.58
C LEU A 23 -2.90 -7.92 -1.56
N LEU A 24 -2.08 -8.16 -2.58
CA LEU A 24 -0.82 -7.46 -2.79
C LEU A 24 -0.80 -6.81 -4.18
N PRO A 25 -0.11 -5.67 -4.37
CA PRO A 25 0.06 -5.11 -5.69
C PRO A 25 0.78 -6.11 -6.60
N LYS A 26 0.33 -6.26 -7.85
CA LYS A 26 1.06 -7.07 -8.84
C LYS A 26 2.41 -6.46 -9.20
N GLN A 27 2.44 -5.14 -9.33
CA GLN A 27 3.62 -4.37 -9.73
C GLN A 27 3.71 -3.07 -8.93
N LEU A 28 4.90 -2.50 -8.87
CA LEU A 28 5.19 -1.25 -8.17
C LEU A 28 5.68 -0.17 -9.12
N PRO A 29 5.56 1.12 -8.76
CA PRO A 29 5.93 2.24 -9.63
C PRO A 29 7.46 2.41 -9.79
N PHE A 30 8.25 1.59 -9.09
CA PHE A 30 9.70 1.59 -9.15
C PHE A 30 10.27 0.17 -9.03
N LYS A 31 11.54 0.01 -9.43
CA LYS A 31 12.27 -1.24 -9.20
C LYS A 31 12.65 -1.35 -7.72
N VAL A 32 12.07 -2.35 -7.05
CA VAL A 32 12.32 -2.64 -5.63
C VAL A 32 13.76 -3.09 -5.41
N THR A 33 14.40 -2.53 -4.39
CA THR A 33 15.73 -2.94 -3.91
C THR A 33 15.69 -3.56 -2.52
N ASP A 34 14.68 -3.24 -1.71
CA ASP A 34 14.47 -3.85 -0.40
C ASP A 34 12.96 -4.04 -0.11
N ILE A 35 12.66 -5.10 0.63
CA ILE A 35 11.31 -5.44 1.11
C ILE A 35 11.42 -5.75 2.59
N GLN A 36 10.71 -4.97 3.41
CA GLN A 36 10.62 -5.18 4.85
C GLN A 36 9.19 -5.54 5.20
N VAL A 37 9.02 -6.54 6.08
CA VAL A 37 7.73 -6.92 6.61
C VAL A 37 7.82 -6.90 8.12
N SER A 38 6.86 -6.26 8.77
CA SER A 38 6.69 -6.31 10.22
C SER A 38 5.24 -6.63 10.55
N ASN A 39 5.04 -7.39 11.63
CA ASN A 39 3.72 -7.66 12.17
C ASN A 39 3.61 -7.02 13.55
N GLU A 40 2.70 -6.08 13.71
CA GLU A 40 2.40 -5.45 14.98
C GLU A 40 1.14 -6.09 15.59
N MET A 41 1.21 -6.39 16.89
CA MET A 41 0.08 -6.99 17.63
C MET A 41 -0.81 -5.94 18.31
N ALA A 42 -0.63 -4.65 18.03
CA ALA A 42 -1.34 -3.59 18.73
C ALA A 42 -2.80 -3.50 18.25
N ALA A 43 -3.74 -3.83 19.14
CA ALA A 43 -5.21 -3.73 18.98
C ALA A 43 -5.84 -4.47 17.77
N GLY A 44 -5.04 -5.19 16.99
CA GLY A 44 -5.40 -6.03 15.86
C GLY A 44 -4.13 -6.59 15.21
N GLN A 45 -4.27 -7.60 14.37
CA GLN A 45 -3.15 -8.16 13.60
C GLN A 45 -2.85 -7.22 12.42
N ILE A 46 -1.90 -6.30 12.62
CA ILE A 46 -1.45 -5.39 11.59
C ILE A 46 -0.24 -5.99 10.91
N THR A 47 -0.30 -6.12 9.59
CA THR A 47 0.86 -6.44 8.76
C THR A 47 1.28 -5.19 7.99
N ALA A 48 2.50 -4.72 8.24
CA ALA A 48 3.10 -3.61 7.52
C ALA A 48 4.18 -4.15 6.57
N ILE A 49 4.11 -3.72 5.32
CA ILE A 49 5.03 -4.10 4.25
C ILE A 49 5.60 -2.81 3.66
N SER A 50 6.91 -2.68 3.64
CA SER A 50 7.62 -1.55 3.05
C SER A 50 8.42 -2.02 1.84
N PHE A 51 8.23 -1.34 0.71
CA PHE A 51 9.00 -1.52 -0.51
C PHE A 51 9.82 -0.26 -0.74
N GLN A 52 11.14 -0.42 -0.93
CA GLN A 52 12.04 0.72 -1.11
C GLN A 52 12.82 0.58 -2.42
N ASN A 53 13.09 1.70 -3.09
CA ASN A 53 13.98 1.78 -4.24
C ASN A 53 15.35 2.37 -3.87
N LYS A 54 16.29 2.35 -4.83
CA LYS A 54 17.65 2.92 -4.67
C LYS A 54 17.72 4.43 -4.43
N HIS A 55 16.63 5.17 -4.68
CA HIS A 55 16.51 6.61 -4.47
C HIS A 55 15.77 6.95 -3.17
N ASN A 56 15.53 5.95 -2.32
CA ASN A 56 14.77 6.03 -1.08
C ASN A 56 13.27 6.32 -1.24
N SER A 57 12.68 6.27 -2.43
CA SER A 57 11.21 6.28 -2.54
C SER A 57 10.64 5.01 -1.89
N VAL A 58 9.54 5.17 -1.16
CA VAL A 58 8.93 4.12 -0.35
C VAL A 58 7.46 3.95 -0.73
N VAL A 59 7.05 2.70 -0.88
CA VAL A 59 5.64 2.29 -0.77
C VAL A 59 5.49 1.57 0.56
N SER A 60 4.60 2.07 1.41
CA SER A 60 4.17 1.39 2.63
C SER A 60 2.75 0.85 2.44
N LEU A 61 2.56 -0.44 2.66
CA LEU A 61 1.28 -1.12 2.64
C LEU A 61 0.98 -1.64 4.04
N LEU A 62 -0.11 -1.18 4.65
CA LEU A 62 -0.58 -1.70 5.92
C LEU A 62 -1.91 -2.41 5.70
N ILE A 63 -1.99 -3.64 6.22
CA ILE A 63 -3.14 -4.53 6.10
C ILE A 63 -3.57 -4.89 7.52
N SER A 64 -4.86 -4.70 7.82
CA SER A 64 -5.39 -4.89 9.16
C SER A 64 -6.80 -5.46 9.12
N GLU A 65 -7.06 -6.45 9.98
CA GLU A 65 -8.41 -6.98 10.23
C GLU A 65 -9.29 -6.00 11.05
N VAL A 66 -8.65 -5.04 11.72
CA VAL A 66 -9.34 -3.95 12.43
C VAL A 66 -9.28 -2.67 11.60
N GLY A 67 -10.38 -1.92 11.57
CA GLY A 67 -10.44 -0.67 10.82
C GLY A 67 -9.38 0.34 11.26
N TRP A 68 -8.79 1.05 10.30
CA TRP A 68 -7.89 2.16 10.57
C TRP A 68 -8.68 3.40 10.98
N ASN A 69 -8.35 3.98 12.13
CA ASN A 69 -8.69 5.37 12.42
C ASN A 69 -7.42 6.18 12.19
N PRO A 70 -7.33 6.99 11.11
CA PRO A 70 -6.09 7.66 10.75
C PRO A 70 -5.58 8.62 11.83
N GLY A 71 -6.37 8.97 12.86
CA GLY A 71 -5.91 9.70 14.05
C GLY A 71 -5.43 11.13 13.80
N VAL A 72 -5.27 11.52 12.53
CA VAL A 72 -4.74 12.80 12.08
C VAL A 72 -5.74 13.44 11.11
N SER A 73 -5.97 14.75 11.27
CA SER A 73 -6.97 15.55 10.55
C SER A 73 -6.51 15.99 9.16
N TYR A 74 -5.97 15.07 8.35
CA TYR A 74 -5.76 15.39 6.94
C TYR A 74 -7.11 15.45 6.23
N GLU A 75 -7.27 16.37 5.28
CA GLU A 75 -8.43 16.36 4.40
C GLU A 75 -8.39 15.09 3.55
N SER A 76 -9.45 14.28 3.65
CA SER A 76 -9.64 13.10 2.83
C SER A 76 -10.73 13.35 1.78
N GLU A 77 -10.49 12.85 0.58
CA GLU A 77 -11.45 12.89 -0.52
C GLU A 77 -11.95 11.48 -0.84
N PRO A 78 -13.26 11.24 -0.96
CA PRO A 78 -13.77 9.94 -1.39
C PRO A 78 -13.38 9.68 -2.86
N ILE A 79 -12.94 8.46 -3.14
CA ILE A 79 -12.50 8.05 -4.48
C ILE A 79 -13.11 6.70 -4.87
N LYS A 80 -13.38 6.55 -6.17
CA LYS A 80 -13.66 5.25 -6.78
C LYS A 80 -12.34 4.64 -7.25
N ILE A 81 -11.97 3.48 -6.69
CA ILE A 81 -10.76 2.74 -7.07
C ILE A 81 -11.08 1.82 -8.24
N SER A 82 -12.10 0.98 -8.08
CA SER A 82 -12.62 0.05 -9.10
C SER A 82 -14.16 0.00 -9.02
N ASP A 83 -14.80 -0.91 -9.74
CA ASP A 83 -16.24 -1.17 -9.57
C ASP A 83 -16.55 -1.85 -8.23
N GLU A 84 -15.56 -2.50 -7.61
CA GLU A 84 -15.67 -3.25 -6.36
C GLU A 84 -15.19 -2.43 -5.15
N TRP A 85 -14.23 -1.52 -5.35
CA TRP A 85 -13.61 -0.77 -4.26
C TRP A 85 -13.89 0.74 -4.34
N MET A 86 -14.41 1.23 -3.21
CA MET A 86 -14.44 2.64 -2.85
C MET A 86 -13.40 2.87 -1.75
N GLY A 87 -12.81 4.06 -1.75
CA GLY A 87 -11.81 4.41 -0.75
C GLY A 87 -11.75 5.90 -0.49
N GLU A 88 -10.70 6.29 0.23
CA GLU A 88 -10.38 7.68 0.54
C GLU A 88 -8.96 7.97 0.06
N TYR A 89 -8.78 9.12 -0.57
CA TYR A 89 -7.48 9.66 -0.95
C TYR A 89 -7.12 10.79 0.00
N ILE A 90 -5.89 10.76 0.50
CA ILE A 90 -5.32 11.76 1.38
C ILE A 90 -4.02 12.23 0.71
N LEU A 91 -3.92 13.53 0.47
CA LEU A 91 -2.67 14.17 0.04
C LEU A 91 -1.95 14.67 1.30
N GLU A 92 -0.78 14.09 1.57
CA GLU A 92 0.13 14.51 2.62
C GLU A 92 1.21 15.42 2.01
N ASP A 93 1.91 16.21 2.82
CA ASP A 93 2.94 17.14 2.34
C ASP A 93 4.07 16.44 1.57
N ASP A 94 4.34 15.18 1.90
CA ASP A 94 5.41 14.35 1.37
C ASP A 94 4.93 13.11 0.62
N GLY A 95 3.61 12.94 0.42
CA GLY A 95 3.12 11.71 -0.17
C GLY A 95 1.63 11.60 -0.44
N HIS A 96 1.27 10.41 -0.90
CA HIS A 96 -0.08 10.04 -1.28
C HIS A 96 -0.52 8.84 -0.45
N THR A 97 -1.61 8.99 0.28
CA THR A 97 -2.23 7.88 1.02
C THR A 97 -3.57 7.53 0.39
N ILE A 98 -3.83 6.23 0.19
CA ILE A 98 -5.13 5.70 -0.18
C ILE A 98 -5.55 4.66 0.85
N LEU A 99 -6.76 4.84 1.38
CA LEU A 99 -7.41 3.95 2.33
C LEU A 99 -8.59 3.25 1.65
N TRP A 100 -8.72 1.94 1.80
CA TRP A 100 -9.90 1.22 1.35
C TRP A 100 -10.14 -0.02 2.20
N LYS A 101 -11.29 -0.65 1.97
CA LYS A 101 -11.64 -1.93 2.58
C LYS A 101 -11.91 -2.94 1.49
N ASP A 102 -11.51 -4.17 1.75
CA ASP A 102 -11.85 -5.33 0.95
C ASP A 102 -12.17 -6.47 1.91
N GLU A 103 -13.36 -7.05 1.77
CA GLU A 103 -13.93 -8.03 2.70
C GLU A 103 -13.80 -7.61 4.19
N ASN A 104 -13.00 -8.35 4.96
CA ASN A 104 -12.76 -8.11 6.39
C ASN A 104 -11.46 -7.32 6.65
N LEU A 105 -10.76 -6.91 5.60
CA LEU A 105 -9.47 -6.24 5.69
C LEU A 105 -9.59 -4.75 5.36
N SER A 106 -8.85 -3.96 6.11
CA SER A 106 -8.64 -2.53 5.86
C SER A 106 -7.21 -2.31 5.40
N TYR A 107 -7.08 -1.62 4.28
CA TYR A 107 -5.82 -1.35 3.61
C TYR A 107 -5.47 0.13 3.73
N ARG A 108 -4.18 0.39 3.95
CA ARG A 108 -3.55 1.71 3.79
C ARG A 108 -2.36 1.56 2.86
N PHE A 109 -2.43 2.20 1.70
CA PHE A 109 -1.31 2.33 0.78
C PHE A 109 -0.78 3.75 0.88
N ASN A 110 0.49 3.91 1.23
CA ASN A 110 1.17 5.19 1.29
C ASN A 110 2.35 5.17 0.31
N TYR A 111 2.44 6.20 -0.53
CA TYR A 111 3.56 6.45 -1.42
C TYR A 111 4.25 7.73 -1.02
N VAL A 112 5.54 7.65 -0.68
CA VAL A 112 6.39 8.80 -0.37
C VAL A 112 7.60 8.75 -1.28
N SER A 113 7.86 9.87 -1.94
CA SER A 113 9.05 10.05 -2.77
C SER A 113 9.94 11.10 -2.13
N PHE A 114 11.20 10.74 -1.88
CA PHE A 114 12.21 11.68 -1.38
C PHE A 114 13.01 12.33 -2.51
N SER A 115 12.60 12.10 -3.76
CA SER A 115 13.16 12.74 -4.95
C SER A 115 12.07 13.10 -5.95
N ASN A 116 12.11 14.30 -6.51
CA ASN A 116 11.12 14.75 -7.49
C ASN A 116 11.09 13.89 -8.77
N GLU A 117 12.12 13.05 -9.00
CA GLU A 117 12.21 12.18 -10.18
C GLU A 117 11.19 11.03 -10.14
N ASP A 118 10.77 10.64 -8.93
CA ASP A 118 9.86 9.52 -8.71
C ASP A 118 8.47 10.00 -8.23
N ASP A 119 8.17 11.31 -8.19
CA ASP A 119 6.85 11.79 -7.77
C ASP A 119 5.73 11.23 -8.64
N LEU A 120 4.67 10.73 -8.00
CA LEU A 120 3.53 10.13 -8.68
C LEU A 120 2.32 11.04 -8.60
N SER A 121 1.55 11.11 -9.68
CA SER A 121 0.22 11.71 -9.61
C SER A 121 -0.77 10.77 -8.92
N ARG A 122 -1.86 11.32 -8.39
CA ARG A 122 -2.99 10.55 -7.83
C ARG A 122 -3.43 9.40 -8.75
N GLU A 123 -3.55 9.64 -10.05
CA GLU A 123 -3.97 8.61 -11.01
C GLU A 123 -2.92 7.50 -11.16
N GLN A 124 -1.64 7.84 -11.07
CA GLN A 124 -0.55 6.85 -11.10
C GLN A 124 -0.56 5.98 -9.83
N VAL A 125 -0.82 6.56 -8.66
CA VAL A 125 -1.01 5.79 -7.41
C VAL A 125 -2.22 4.86 -7.54
N LEU A 126 -3.34 5.36 -8.06
CA LEU A 126 -4.54 4.55 -8.31
C LEU A 126 -4.29 3.40 -9.28
N GLN A 127 -3.47 3.59 -10.31
CA GLN A 127 -3.07 2.51 -11.21
C GLN A 127 -2.35 1.36 -10.48
N VAL A 128 -1.59 1.66 -9.42
CA VAL A 128 -0.94 0.63 -8.60
C VAL A 128 -1.96 -0.14 -7.78
N ILE A 129 -2.99 0.52 -7.24
CA ILE A 129 -4.00 -0.12 -6.40
C ILE A 129 -4.96 -1.00 -7.22
N ARG A 130 -5.31 -0.57 -8.44
CA ARG A 130 -6.23 -1.30 -9.34
C ARG A 130 -5.70 -2.66 -9.82
N GLN A 131 -4.43 -2.96 -9.58
CA GLN A 131 -3.80 -4.23 -9.93
C GLN A 131 -3.46 -5.09 -8.71
N PHE A 132 -4.09 -4.83 -7.57
CA PHE A 132 -4.00 -5.72 -6.41
C PHE A 132 -4.63 -7.06 -6.75
N GLU A 133 -3.95 -8.14 -6.37
CA GLU A 133 -4.38 -9.51 -6.64
C GLU A 133 -4.08 -10.42 -5.43
N PRO A 134 -4.78 -11.56 -5.29
CA PRO A 134 -4.56 -12.51 -4.20
C PRO A 134 -3.11 -12.99 -4.13
N LEU A 135 -2.70 -13.43 -2.94
CA LEU A 135 -1.36 -14.00 -2.70
C LEU A 135 -1.01 -15.09 -3.73
N PRO A 136 0.28 -15.18 -4.16
CA PRO A 136 0.74 -16.16 -5.15
C PRO A 136 0.72 -17.61 -4.65
#